data_AF-A0A1B6BDG8-F1
#
_entry.id   AF-A0A1B6BDG8-F1
#
_cell.length_a   1.000
_cell.length_b   1.000
_cell.length_c   1.000
_cell.angle_alpha   90.00
_cell.angle_beta   90.00
_cell.angle_gamma   90.00
#
_symmetry.space_group_name_H-M   'P 1'
#
loop_
_entity.id
_entity.type
_entity.pdbx_description
1 polymer ?
#
loop_
_entity_poly.entity_id
_entity_poly.type
_entity_poly.pdbx_seq_one_letter_code
_entity_poly.pdbx_strand_id
1 'polypeptide(L)'
;MEINSPVEISLKDISLGGLGIKSNCFFENDTTLSIDIQFNEENHVVIGKVVWCRISGNFYDCGLKLIYMPELLINFLMTIDEDEDIKYIN
;
A
#
# COMPACT_ATOMS: atom_id res chain seq x y z
N MET A 1 27.05 -18.48 -1.55
CA MET A 1 25.78 -18.10 -2.21
C MET A 1 25.01 -17.37 -1.14
N GLU A 2 25.03 -16.03 -1.14
CA GLU A 2 24.20 -15.25 -0.22
C GLU A 2 22.77 -15.42 -0.66
N ILE A 3 21.97 -16.10 0.17
CA ILE A 3 20.52 -16.08 0.02
C ILE A 3 20.13 -14.67 0.43
N ASN A 4 19.70 -13.84 -0.51
CA ASN A 4 19.10 -12.56 -0.18
C ASN A 4 17.97 -12.84 0.80
N SER A 5 18.03 -12.22 1.99
CA SER A 5 16.95 -12.31 2.96
C SER A 5 15.62 -12.01 2.29
N PRO A 6 14.53 -12.73 2.62
CA PRO A 6 13.24 -12.49 2.02
C PRO A 6 12.84 -11.03 2.24
N VAL A 7 12.27 -10.42 1.20
CA VAL A 7 11.65 -9.10 1.31
C VAL A 7 10.38 -9.26 2.12
N GLU A 8 10.34 -8.62 3.29
CA GLU A 8 9.16 -8.52 4.13
C GLU A 8 8.47 -7.20 3.83
N ILE A 9 7.18 -7.25 3.52
CA ILE A 9 6.33 -6.09 3.29
C ILE A 9 5.07 -6.26 4.12
N SER A 10 4.66 -5.20 4.81
CA SER A 10 3.33 -5.12 5.43
C SER A 10 2.63 -3.84 5.02
N LEU A 11 1.32 -3.94 4.81
CA LEU A 11 0.46 -2.79 4.53
C LEU A 11 0.26 -1.98 5.82
N LYS A 12 0.48 -0.66 5.77
CA LYS A 12 0.19 0.26 6.87
C LYS A 12 -1.11 1.01 6.64
N ASP A 13 -1.31 1.50 5.42
CA ASP A 13 -2.49 2.26 5.02
C ASP A 13 -2.76 2.09 3.52
N ILE A 14 -4.00 2.35 3.13
CA ILE A 14 -4.49 2.32 1.76
C ILE A 14 -5.54 3.40 1.58
N SER A 15 -5.50 4.10 0.45
CA SER A 15 -6.47 5.13 0.06
C SER A 15 -6.62 5.16 -1.45
N LEU A 16 -7.56 5.98 -1.96
CA LEU A 16 -7.66 6.25 -3.40
C LEU A 16 -6.42 6.96 -3.97
N GLY A 17 -5.61 7.60 -3.13
CA GLY A 17 -4.39 8.30 -3.55
C GLY A 17 -3.12 7.43 -3.57
N GLY A 18 -3.07 6.34 -2.80
CA GLY A 18 -1.82 5.63 -2.57
C GLY A 18 -1.89 4.48 -1.56
N LEU A 19 -0.74 3.83 -1.38
CA LEU A 19 -0.49 2.81 -0.36
C LEU A 19 0.69 3.24 0.52
N GLY A 20 0.54 3.09 1.83
CA GLY A 20 1.64 3.12 2.78
C GLY A 20 2.07 1.69 3.11
N ILE A 21 3.35 1.39 2.95
CA ILE A 21 3.91 0.08 3.31
C ILE A 21 5.07 0.23 4.29
N LYS A 22 5.32 -0.82 5.06
CA LYS A 22 6.53 -1.03 5.83
C LYS A 22 7.34 -2.17 5.20
N SER A 23 8.66 -2.02 5.11
CA SER A 23 9.53 -3.06 4.58
C SER A 23 10.83 -3.23 5.36
N ASN A 24 11.41 -4.43 5.31
CA ASN A 24 12.76 -4.69 5.81
C ASN A 24 13.87 -4.24 4.84
N CYS A 25 13.54 -3.86 3.60
CA CYS A 25 14.48 -3.33 2.63
C CYS A 25 14.10 -1.93 2.14
N PHE A 26 15.11 -1.22 1.64
CA PHE A 26 14.92 0.08 1.00
C PHE A 26 14.50 -0.11 -0.46
N PHE A 27 13.54 0.71 -0.91
CA PHE A 27 13.16 0.80 -2.31
C PHE A 27 13.49 2.19 -2.86
N GLU A 28 14.13 2.22 -4.03
CA GLU A 28 14.40 3.46 -4.73
C GLU A 28 13.11 4.12 -5.21
N ASN A 29 13.11 5.44 -5.30
CA ASN A 29 12.03 6.17 -5.96
C ASN A 29 11.84 5.62 -7.38
N ASP A 30 10.60 5.65 -7.84
CA ASP A 30 10.15 5.10 -9.10
C ASP A 30 10.15 3.57 -9.25
N THR A 31 10.62 2.82 -8.23
CA THR A 31 10.43 1.37 -8.15
C THR A 31 8.93 1.04 -8.20
N THR A 32 8.56 0.10 -9.06
CA THR A 32 7.19 -0.40 -9.17
C THR A 32 7.05 -1.69 -8.38
N LEU A 33 6.08 -1.74 -7.48
CA LEU A 33 5.74 -2.90 -6.67
C LEU A 33 4.36 -3.41 -7.07
N SER A 34 4.26 -4.72 -7.25
CA SER A 34 2.99 -5.46 -7.38
C SER A 34 2.75 -6.15 -6.04
N ILE A 35 1.68 -5.76 -5.35
CA ILE A 35 1.36 -6.20 -3.99
C ILE A 35 0.04 -6.95 -4.01
N ASP A 36 0.06 -8.20 -3.57
CA ASP A 36 -1.15 -8.98 -3.35
C ASP A 36 -1.78 -8.57 -2.01
N ILE A 37 -3.02 -8.06 -2.08
CA ILE A 37 -3.82 -7.70 -0.91
C ILE A 37 -4.96 -8.69 -0.80
N GLN A 38 -5.04 -9.39 0.34
CA GLN A 38 -6.17 -10.28 0.62
C GLN A 38 -7.37 -9.45 1.09
N PHE A 39 -8.50 -9.55 0.39
CA PHE A 39 -9.76 -8.91 0.73
C PHE A 39 -10.92 -9.84 0.37
N ASN A 40 -11.87 -10.04 1.30
CA ASN A 40 -13.02 -10.95 1.13
C ASN A 40 -12.66 -12.35 0.60
N GLU A 41 -11.64 -12.98 1.19
CA GLU A 41 -11.14 -14.32 0.82
C GLU A 41 -10.49 -14.43 -0.56
N GLU A 42 -10.41 -13.32 -1.32
CA GLU A 42 -9.74 -13.23 -2.60
C GLU A 42 -8.44 -12.42 -2.51
N ASN A 43 -7.47 -12.74 -3.36
CA ASN A 43 -6.25 -11.95 -3.50
C ASN A 43 -6.42 -10.96 -4.65
N HIS A 44 -6.21 -9.69 -4.36
CA HIS A 44 -6.29 -8.60 -5.31
C HIS A 44 -4.90 -7.99 -5.51
N VAL A 45 -4.44 -7.99 -6.75
CA VAL A 45 -3.18 -7.33 -7.11
C VAL A 45 -3.40 -5.82 -7.15
N VAL A 46 -2.63 -5.08 -6.35
CA VAL A 46 -2.52 -3.63 -6.43
C VAL A 46 -1.11 -3.26 -6.86
N ILE A 47 -0.99 -2.35 -7.82
CA ILE A 47 0.30 -1.93 -8.37
C ILE A 47 0.54 -0.48 -7.98
N GLY A 48 1.68 -0.22 -7.35
CA GLY A 48 2.07 1.11 -6.91
C GLY A 48 3.52 1.43 -7.24
N LYS A 49 3.78 2.72 -7.41
CA LYS A 49 5.12 3.27 -7.68
C LYS A 49 5.63 4.00 -6.45
N VAL A 50 6.81 3.63 -5.96
CA VAL A 50 7.44 4.27 -4.80
C VAL A 50 7.70 5.75 -5.10
N VAL A 51 7.14 6.63 -4.28
CA VAL A 51 7.35 8.09 -4.37
C VAL A 51 8.24 8.63 -3.25
N TRP A 52 8.32 7.90 -2.14
CA TRP A 52 9.31 8.11 -1.08
C TRP A 52 9.51 6.79 -0.34
N CYS A 53 10.73 6.58 0.17
CA CYS A 53 10.99 5.55 1.16
C CYS A 53 12.04 6.03 2.16
N ARG A 54 11.80 5.85 3.46
CA ARG A 54 12.66 6.39 4.53
C ARG A 54 12.79 5.42 5.69
N ILE A 55 13.94 5.44 6.35
CA ILE A 55 14.20 4.62 7.53
C ILE A 55 13.29 5.06 8.70
N SER A 56 12.76 4.08 9.43
CA SER A 56 11.83 4.22 10.54
C SER A 56 12.10 3.11 11.56
N GLY A 57 13.00 3.40 12.51
CA GLY A 57 13.57 2.39 13.39
C GLY A 57 14.48 1.42 12.62
N ASN A 58 14.21 0.12 12.73
CA ASN A 58 14.95 -0.94 12.04
C ASN A 58 14.35 -1.33 10.67
N PHE A 59 13.34 -0.59 10.21
CA PHE A 59 12.61 -0.86 8.97
C PHE A 59 12.53 0.40 8.12
N TYR A 60 11.90 0.28 6.96
CA TYR A 60 11.61 1.39 6.07
C TYR A 60 10.10 1.58 5.98
N ASP A 61 9.65 2.83 6.08
CA ASP A 61 8.31 3.22 5.65
C ASP A 61 8.43 3.73 4.21
N CYS A 62 7.57 3.25 3.31
CA CYS A 62 7.51 3.73 1.94
C CYS A 62 6.08 4.12 1.57
N GLY A 63 5.94 5.20 0.80
CA GLY A 63 4.69 5.61 0.19
C GLY A 63 4.70 5.29 -1.30
N LEU A 64 3.62 4.68 -1.78
CA LEU A 64 3.44 4.32 -3.17
C LEU A 64 2.27 5.10 -3.74
N LYS A 65 2.48 5.71 -4.91
CA LYS A 65 1.40 6.24 -5.74
C LYS A 65 0.78 5.09 -6.54
N LEU A 66 -0.54 4.98 -6.53
CA LEU A 66 -1.25 3.93 -7.28
C LEU A 66 -1.03 4.06 -8.79
N ILE A 67 -0.72 2.92 -9.42
CA ILE A 67 -0.76 2.72 -10.87
C ILE A 67 -2.04 1.95 -11.22
N TYR A 68 -2.37 0.93 -10.44
CA TYR A 68 -3.54 0.08 -10.66
C TYR A 68 -4.10 -0.42 -9.33
N MET A 69 -5.43 -0.41 -9.22
CA MET A 69 -6.20 -1.05 -8.15
C MET A 69 -7.47 -1.64 -8.77
N PRO A 70 -7.90 -2.86 -8.38
CA PRO A 70 -9.16 -3.43 -8.84
C PRO A 70 -10.36 -2.57 -8.43
N GLU A 71 -11.36 -2.48 -9.31
CA GLU A 71 -12.58 -1.68 -9.09
C GLU A 71 -13.29 -2.02 -7.78
N LEU A 72 -13.29 -3.30 -7.40
CA LEU A 72 -13.90 -3.75 -6.14
C LEU A 72 -13.26 -3.10 -4.90
N LEU A 73 -11.93 -2.95 -4.88
CA LEU A 73 -11.23 -2.24 -3.81
C LEU A 73 -11.46 -0.73 -3.88
N ILE A 74 -11.49 -0.15 -5.09
CA ILE A 74 -11.79 1.28 -5.29
C ILE A 74 -13.18 1.61 -4.73
N ASN A 75 -14.19 0.84 -5.11
CA ASN A 75 -15.57 1.03 -4.65
C ASN A 75 -15.67 0.88 -3.14
N PHE A 76 -14.99 -0.10 -2.55
CA PHE A 76 -14.95 -0.26 -1.10
C PHE A 76 -14.35 0.97 -0.40
N LEU A 77 -13.22 1.49 -0.89
CA LEU A 77 -12.60 2.68 -0.30
C LEU A 77 -13.47 3.92 -0.44
N MET A 78 -14.17 4.10 -1.57
CA MET A 78 -15.13 5.18 -1.75
C MET A 78 -16.27 5.13 -0.74
N THR A 79 -16.81 3.93 -0.46
CA THR A 79 -17.88 3.79 0.55
C THR A 79 -17.42 4.14 1.97
N ILE A 80 -16.14 3.88 2.30
CA ILE A 80 -15.60 4.24 3.61
C ILE A 80 -15.41 5.76 3.72
N ASP A 81 -14.91 6.40 2.66
CA ASP A 81 -14.63 7.84 2.64
C ASP A 81 -15.93 8.66 2.81
N GLU A 82 -17.00 8.25 2.12
CA GLU A 82 -18.33 8.87 2.27
C GLU A 82 -18.90 8.71 3.70
N ASP A 83 -18.68 7.56 4.33
CA ASP A 83 -19.12 7.30 5.72
C ASP A 83 -18.30 8.10 6.76
N GLU A 84 -17.03 8.41 6.49
CA GLU A 84 -16.22 9.27 7.34
C GLU A 84 -16.67 10.73 7.24
N ASP A 85 -16.95 11.25 6.05
CA ASP A 85 -17.46 12.62 5.86
C ASP A 85 -18.80 12.84 6.59
N ILE A 86 -19.69 11.84 6.63
CA ILE A 86 -20.96 11.91 7.36
C ILE A 86 -20.74 12.00 8.88
N LYS A 87 -19.69 11.36 9.42
CA LYS A 87 -19.40 11.40 10.87
C LYS A 87 -18.94 12.77 11.37
N TYR A 88 -18.42 13.63 10.49
CA TYR A 88 -17.96 14.97 10.85
C TYR A 88 -19.03 16.06 10.66
N ILE A 89 -20.26 15.72 10.27
CA ILE A 89 -21.38 16.65 10.02
C ILE A 89 -22.42 16.72 11.18
N ASN A 90 -22.20 16.02 12.30
CA ASN A 90 -23.10 16.09 13.48
C ASN A 90 -22.50 16.84 14.67
#